data_AF-A0A838JQL2-F1
#
_entry.id   AF-A0A838JQL2-F1
#
_cell.length_a   1.000
_cell.length_b   1.000
_cell.length_c   1.000
_cell.angle_alpha   90.00
_cell.angle_beta   90.00
_cell.angle_gamma   90.00
#
_symmetry.space_group_name_H-M   'P 1'
#
loop_
_entity.id
_entity.type
_entity.pdbx_description
1 polymer ?
#
loop_
_entity_poly.entity_id
_entity_poly.type
_entity_poly.pdbx_seq_one_letter_code
_entity_poly.pdbx_strand_id
1 'polypeptide(L)' 'MTDENAVLKETMKHLGEASRRIRASQHLMREHALVDDPGYVYLVARLSEALDVTEVALREARRRRDAG' A
#
# COMPACT_ATOMS: atom_id res chain seq x y z
N MET A 1 -11.92 24.22 1.64
CA MET A 1 -10.48 24.12 1.93
C MET A 1 -10.18 23.31 3.20
N THR A 2 -10.79 23.58 4.35
CA THR A 2 -10.48 22.84 5.60
C THR A 2 -10.88 21.36 5.56
N ASP A 3 -12.02 21.05 4.93
CA ASP A 3 -12.55 19.68 4.85
C ASP A 3 -11.74 18.81 3.87
N GLU A 4 -11.39 19.34 2.70
CA GLU A 4 -10.56 18.64 1.71
C GLU A 4 -9.18 18.26 2.28
N ASN A 5 -8.51 19.18 2.97
CA ASN A 5 -7.22 18.89 3.60
C ASN A 5 -7.34 17.84 4.73
N ALA A 6 -8.46 17.81 5.46
CA ALA A 6 -8.72 16.77 6.45
C ALA A 6 -8.95 15.40 5.77
N VAL A 7 -9.73 15.36 4.69
CA VAL A 7 -9.99 14.15 3.89
C VAL A 7 -8.70 13.60 3.28
N LEU A 8 -7.85 14.46 2.70
CA LEU A 8 -6.56 14.05 2.14
C LEU A 8 -5.60 13.53 3.21
N LYS A 9 -5.57 14.16 4.38
CA LYS A 9 -4.76 13.70 5.52
C LYS A 9 -5.19 12.31 6.01
N GLU A 10 -6.49 12.08 6.16
CA GLU A 10 -6.98 10.76 6.60
C GLU A 10 -6.79 9.71 5.50
N THR A 11 -7.00 10.07 4.23
CA THR A 11 -6.68 9.22 3.07
C THR A 11 -5.21 8.79 3.08
N MET A 12 -4.28 9.72 3.28
CA MET A 12 -2.86 9.42 3.40
C MET A 12 -2.55 8.47 4.56
N LYS A 13 -3.23 8.61 5.69
CA LYS A 13 -3.08 7.72 6.84
C LYS A 13 -3.55 6.31 6.52
N HIS A 14 -4.73 6.16 5.91
CA HIS A 14 -5.26 4.86 5.50
C HIS A 14 -4.35 4.17 4.47
N LEU A 15 -3.89 4.89 3.45
CA LEU A 15 -2.99 4.34 2.44
C LEU A 15 -1.64 3.94 3.06
N GLY A 16 -1.10 4.76 3.96
CA GLY A 16 0.13 4.43 4.68
C GLY A 16 -0.02 3.19 5.57
N GLU A 17 -1.18 3.00 6.20
CA GLU A 17 -1.49 1.79 6.96
C GLU A 17 -1.65 0.56 6.06
N ALA A 18 -2.35 0.69 4.94
CA ALA A 18 -2.48 -0.37 3.94
C ALA A 18 -1.12 -0.82 3.42
N SER A 19 -0.24 0.12 3.03
CA SER A 19 1.13 -0.22 2.59
C SER A 19 1.91 -0.99 3.66
N ARG A 20 1.82 -0.59 4.94
CA ARG A 20 2.49 -1.31 6.03
C ARG A 20 1.94 -2.73 6.19
N ARG A 21 0.62 -2.90 6.13
CA ARG A 21 -0.02 -4.22 6.25
C ARG A 21 0.33 -5.13 5.07
N ILE A 22 0.35 -4.61 3.84
CA ILE A 22 0.75 -5.38 2.66
C ILE A 22 2.21 -5.82 2.77
N ARG A 23 3.13 -4.95 3.20
CA ARG A 23 4.53 -5.31 3.46
C ARG A 23 4.66 -6.37 4.55
N ALA A 24 3.84 -6.29 5.61
CA ALA A 24 3.80 -7.33 6.65
C ALA A 24 3.32 -8.68 6.08
N SER A 25 2.32 -8.69 5.20
CA SER A 25 1.89 -9.91 4.49
C SER A 25 2.99 -10.47 3.60
N GLN A 26 3.69 -9.64 2.82
CA GLN A 26 4.84 -10.08 2.02
C GLN A 26 5.98 -10.63 2.89
N HIS A 27 6.21 -10.04 4.07
CA HIS A 27 7.21 -10.52 5.01
C HIS A 27 6.85 -11.91 5.54
N LEU A 28 5.60 -12.12 5.98
CA LEU A 28 5.11 -13.43 6.40
C LEU A 28 5.28 -14.49 5.31
N MET A 29 4.96 -14.16 4.06
CA MET A 29 5.18 -15.08 2.93
C MET A 29 6.65 -15.49 2.78
N ARG A 30 7.59 -14.56 2.99
CA ARG A 30 9.03 -14.82 2.95
C ARG A 30 9.49 -15.65 4.14
N GLU A 31 9.04 -15.33 5.34
CA GLU A 31 9.40 -16.05 6.57
C GLU A 31 9.00 -17.54 6.51
N HIS A 32 7.91 -17.84 5.82
CA HIS A 32 7.41 -19.20 5.62
C HIS A 32 7.87 -19.85 4.30
N ALA A 33 8.85 -19.27 3.60
CA ALA A 33 9.38 -19.75 2.31
C ALA A 33 8.31 -19.97 1.22
N LEU A 34 7.19 -19.27 1.30
CA LEU A 34 6.08 -19.36 0.33
C LEU A 34 6.32 -18.50 -0.92
N VAL A 35 7.41 -17.74 -0.98
CA VAL A 35 7.72 -16.88 -2.13
C VAL A 35 8.18 -17.65 -3.36
N ASP A 36 8.79 -18.82 -3.16
CA ASP A 36 9.30 -19.68 -4.22
C ASP A 36 8.37 -20.89 -4.47
N ASP A 37 7.30 -21.04 -3.68
CA ASP A 37 6.30 -22.11 -3.85
C ASP A 37 5.40 -21.79 -5.06
N PRO A 38 5.38 -22.65 -6.11
CA PRO A 38 4.55 -22.44 -7.30
C PRO A 38 3.07 -22.22 -7.01
N GLY A 39 2.53 -22.79 -5.93
CA GLY A 39 1.14 -22.61 -5.50
C GLY A 39 0.83 -21.21 -4.97
N TYR A 40 1.86 -20.45 -4.60
CA TYR A 40 1.73 -19.12 -3.98
C TYR A 40 2.34 -17.99 -4.80
N VAL A 41 3.13 -18.28 -5.85
CA VAL A 41 3.74 -17.28 -6.75
C VAL A 41 2.72 -16.23 -7.20
N TYR A 42 1.51 -16.64 -7.59
CA TYR A 42 0.48 -15.70 -8.03
C TYR A 42 0.02 -14.76 -6.89
N LEU A 43 -0.16 -15.29 -5.67
CA LEU A 43 -0.53 -14.47 -4.52
C LEU A 43 0.58 -13.45 -4.19
N VAL A 44 1.84 -13.86 -4.25
CA VAL A 44 3.01 -12.99 -4.01
C VAL A 44 3.08 -11.86 -5.04
N ALA A 45 2.82 -12.17 -6.32
CA ALA A 45 2.74 -11.17 -7.37
C ALA A 45 1.60 -10.16 -7.10
N ARG A 46 0.41 -10.65 -6.72
CA ARG A 46 -0.75 -9.79 -6.40
C ARG A 46 -0.51 -8.91 -5.18
N LEU A 47 0.19 -9.40 -4.15
CA LEU A 47 0.59 -8.57 -3.01
C LEU A 47 1.57 -7.46 -3.42
N SER A 48 2.47 -7.75 -4.37
CA SER A 48 3.41 -6.76 -4.90
C SER A 48 2.70 -5.67 -5.71
N GLU A 49 1.81 -6.06 -6.62
CA GLU A 49 0.97 -5.13 -7.37
C GLU A 49 0.09 -4.26 -6.46
N ALA A 50 -0.52 -4.87 -5.43
CA ALA A 50 -1.32 -4.14 -4.45
C ALA A 50 -0.49 -3.10 -3.69
N LEU A 51 0.76 -3.41 -3.35
CA LEU A 51 1.67 -2.46 -2.72
C LEU A 51 1.98 -1.29 -3.66
N ASP A 52 2.34 -1.57 -4.91
CA ASP A 52 2.66 -0.54 -5.90
C ASP A 52 1.50 0.44 -6.11
N VAL A 53 0.28 -0.08 -6.30
CA VAL A 53 -0.93 0.74 -6.47
C VAL A 53 -1.21 1.58 -5.22
N THR A 54 -1.05 1.00 -4.03
CA THR A 54 -1.25 1.73 -2.76
C THR A 54 -0.24 2.87 -2.60
N GLU A 55 1.02 2.64 -2.95
CA GLU A 55 2.07 3.65 -2.89
C GLU A 55 1.91 4.75 -3.96
N VAL A 56 1.41 4.41 -5.15
CA VAL A 56 1.00 5.39 -6.16
C VAL A 56 -0.14 6.27 -5.64
N ALA A 57 -1.19 5.67 -5.07
CA ALA A 57 -2.31 6.42 -4.49
C ALA A 57 -1.85 7.34 -3.34
N LEU A 58 -0.93 6.86 -2.48
CA LEU A 58 -0.39 7.67 -1.39
C LEU A 58 0.39 8.89 -1.92
N ARG A 59 1.17 8.70 -2.99
CA ARG A 59 1.89 9.80 -3.66
C ARG A 59 0.92 10.80 -4.30
N GLU A 60 -0.16 10.33 -4.90
CA GLU A 60 -1.22 11.20 -5.43
C GLU A 60 -1.86 12.05 -4.33
N ALA A 61 -2.29 11.43 -3.23
CA ALA A 61 -2.92 12.13 -2.12
C ALA A 61 -1.99 13.21 -1.52
N ARG A 62 -0.69 12.91 -1.40
CA ARG A 62 0.32 13.90 -0.97
C ARG A 62 0.43 15.06 -1.94
N ARG A 63 0.56 14.77 -3.24
CA ARG A 63 0.68 15.81 -4.28
C ARG A 63 -0.53 16.75 -4.28
N ARG A 64 -1.75 16.21 -4.12
CA ARG A 64 -2.99 17.00 -4.05
C ARG A 64 -3.00 17.93 -2.85
N ARG A 65 -2.59 17.43 -1.68
CA ARG A 65 -2.53 18.22 -0.44
C ARG A 65 -1.48 19.33 -0.52
N ASP A 66 -0.34 19.06 -1.16
CA ASP A 66 0.75 20.04 -1.27
C ASP A 66 0.48 21.10 -2.37
N ALA A 67 -0.50 20.86 -3.25
CA ALA A 67 -0.90 21.78 -4.32
C ALA A 67 -2.07 22.72 -3.95
N GLY A 68 -2.73 22.51 -2.81
CA GLY A 68 -3.86 23.31 -2.32
C GLY A 68 -3.55 24.08 -1.04
#